data_AF-A0A1G0DMS0-F1
#
_entry.id   AF-A0A1G0DMS0-F1
#
_cell.length_a   1.000
_cell.length_b   1.000
_cell.length_c   1.000
_cell.angle_alpha   90.00
_cell.angle_beta   90.00
_cell.angle_gamma   90.00
#
_symmetry.space_group_name_H-M   'P 1'
#
loop_
_entity.id
_entity.type
_entity.pdbx_description
1 polymer ?
#
loop_
_entity_poly.entity_id
_entity_poly.type
_entity_poly.pdbx_seq_one_letter_code
_entity_poly.pdbx_strand_id
1 'polypeptide(L)'
;MRKLNAVPTSLILTAVMAATGCAGVSVGSDHIRWTEEVKLSDGSVIQIQRHVELAESGFPVQRRGFNKYYEICYPPMGIHWKSRGGYQPDIFDIVEGKAYMHVPVTSQAECYEQGSPETGAIYFVWENSQWRRIEHDEFPARSEWNLLMSIKAAHGHEKNDPRGIISLEDKELRQTSALLEQKRFGWIRVNESYARRDGCKPYGKGPSWCADAKCTRLRDRPAEPIDIFYTDSSNTCLR
;
A
#
# COMPACT_ATOMS: atom_id res chain seq x y z
N MET A 1 -23.13 -6.81 66.24
CA MET A 1 -22.83 -5.35 66.27
C MET A 1 -21.40 -5.14 66.75
N ARG A 2 -20.47 -4.78 65.86
CA ARG A 2 -19.14 -4.27 66.24
C ARG A 2 -18.83 -3.07 65.35
N LYS A 3 -18.70 -1.91 66.00
CA LYS A 3 -18.25 -0.65 65.43
C LYS A 3 -16.75 -0.76 65.15
N LEU A 4 -16.31 -0.35 63.96
CA LEU A 4 -14.90 -0.06 63.68
C LEU A 4 -14.79 1.34 63.09
N ASN A 5 -13.78 2.03 63.59
CA ASN A 5 -13.64 3.47 63.66
C ASN A 5 -13.12 4.05 62.35
N ALA A 6 -13.55 5.29 62.09
CA ALA A 6 -12.94 6.19 61.12
C ALA A 6 -11.56 6.65 61.61
N VAL A 7 -10.61 6.80 60.68
CA VAL A 7 -9.42 7.66 60.83
C VAL A 7 -9.13 8.31 59.46
N PRO A 8 -8.66 9.58 59.44
CA PRO A 8 -8.97 10.53 58.37
C PRO A 8 -7.76 10.96 57.53
N THR A 9 -8.07 11.81 56.53
CA THR A 9 -7.21 12.85 55.93
C THR A 9 -5.94 12.41 55.20
N SER A 10 -5.96 12.55 53.87
CA SER A 10 -4.75 12.79 53.09
C SER A 10 -4.89 14.06 52.27
N LEU A 11 -3.86 14.90 52.41
CA LEU A 11 -3.66 16.20 51.78
C LEU A 11 -3.89 16.17 50.27
N ILE A 12 -4.66 17.14 49.78
CA ILE A 12 -4.70 17.51 48.36
C ILE A 12 -3.47 18.39 48.09
N LEU A 13 -2.47 17.84 47.38
CA LEU A 13 -1.31 18.59 46.91
C LEU A 13 -1.63 19.16 45.53
N THR A 14 -1.96 20.45 45.48
CA THR A 14 -2.23 21.19 44.24
C THR A 14 -0.91 21.53 43.54
N ALA A 15 -0.49 20.71 42.58
CA ALA A 15 0.64 21.02 41.71
C ALA A 15 0.19 21.97 40.59
N VAL A 16 0.70 23.20 40.63
CA VAL A 16 0.55 24.18 39.56
C VAL A 16 1.47 23.78 38.40
N MET A 17 0.90 23.16 37.35
CA MET A 17 1.63 22.95 36.09
C MET A 17 1.63 24.24 35.28
N ALA A 18 2.78 24.90 35.24
CA ALA A 18 3.07 25.97 34.30
C ALA A 18 3.16 25.39 32.89
N ALA A 19 2.15 25.68 32.05
CA ALA A 19 2.16 25.35 30.63
C ALA A 19 3.02 26.37 29.87
N THR A 20 4.33 26.10 29.77
CA THR A 20 5.19 26.78 28.79
C THR A 20 4.89 26.18 27.41
N GLY A 21 3.94 26.80 26.70
CA GLY A 21 3.61 26.46 25.33
C GLY A 21 4.73 26.86 24.38
N CYS A 22 5.70 25.98 24.18
CA CYS A 22 6.46 25.96 22.95
C CYS A 22 5.46 25.61 21.84
N ALA A 23 5.09 26.59 21.02
CA ALA A 23 4.45 26.36 19.73
C ALA A 23 5.45 25.58 18.86
N GLY A 24 5.52 24.27 19.07
CA GLY A 24 6.12 23.35 18.13
C GLY A 24 5.31 23.50 16.85
N VAL A 25 5.94 24.08 15.82
CA VAL A 25 5.47 23.95 14.45
C VAL A 25 5.46 22.44 14.20
N SER A 26 4.30 21.80 14.37
CA SER A 26 4.12 20.41 13.98
C SER A 26 4.28 20.39 12.48
N VAL A 27 5.48 20.02 12.03
CA VAL A 27 5.73 19.69 10.63
C VAL A 27 4.92 18.42 10.40
N GLY A 28 3.73 18.62 9.84
CA GLY A 28 2.71 17.59 9.75
C GLY A 28 2.90 16.80 8.47
N SER A 29 3.15 15.50 8.59
CA SER A 29 3.01 14.57 7.48
C SER A 29 1.58 14.63 6.93
N ASP A 30 1.45 14.63 5.61
CA ASP A 30 0.15 14.61 4.94
C ASP A 30 -0.34 13.15 4.85
N HIS A 31 -1.60 12.93 5.27
CA HIS A 31 -2.19 11.61 5.42
C HIS A 31 -3.50 11.53 4.64
N ILE A 32 -3.61 10.54 3.77
CA ILE A 32 -4.83 10.24 3.01
C ILE A 32 -5.42 8.94 3.53
N ARG A 33 -6.71 8.94 3.91
CA ARG A 33 -7.40 7.76 4.47
C ARG A 33 -8.77 7.57 3.86
N TRP A 34 -9.08 6.34 3.49
CA TRP A 34 -10.40 5.96 3.00
C TRP A 34 -10.69 4.49 3.31
N THR A 35 -11.97 4.14 3.27
CA THR A 35 -12.44 2.76 3.18
C THR A 35 -12.73 2.47 1.71
N GLU A 36 -12.37 1.29 1.24
CA GLU A 36 -12.55 0.90 -0.15
C GLU A 36 -13.30 -0.41 -0.25
N GLU A 37 -14.32 -0.45 -1.12
CA GLU A 37 -14.96 -1.70 -1.51
C GLU A 37 -14.09 -2.47 -2.48
N VAL A 38 -13.84 -3.74 -2.21
CA VAL A 38 -12.99 -4.61 -3.02
C VAL A 38 -13.82 -5.81 -3.44
N LYS A 39 -13.95 -6.01 -4.75
CA LYS A 39 -14.60 -7.18 -5.33
C LYS A 39 -13.57 -8.31 -5.43
N LEU A 40 -13.85 -9.43 -4.77
CA LEU A 40 -13.02 -10.62 -4.76
C LEU A 40 -13.32 -11.51 -5.98
N SER A 41 -12.45 -12.48 -6.26
CA SER A 41 -12.59 -13.36 -7.43
C SER A 41 -13.80 -14.32 -7.33
N ASP A 42 -14.36 -14.54 -6.14
CA ASP A 42 -15.61 -15.27 -5.93
C ASP A 42 -16.87 -14.40 -6.17
N GLY A 43 -16.69 -13.11 -6.48
CA GLY A 43 -17.75 -12.15 -6.72
C GLY A 43 -18.28 -11.45 -5.47
N SER A 44 -17.83 -11.84 -4.28
CA SER A 44 -18.15 -11.13 -3.04
C SER A 44 -17.48 -9.75 -3.00
N VAL A 45 -18.04 -8.87 -2.17
CA VAL A 45 -17.50 -7.52 -1.96
C VAL A 45 -17.19 -7.36 -0.49
N ILE A 46 -15.95 -6.96 -0.20
CA ILE A 46 -15.49 -6.65 1.14
C ILE A 46 -15.14 -5.17 1.25
N GLN A 47 -14.95 -4.68 2.46
CA GLN A 47 -14.40 -3.35 2.71
C GLN A 47 -13.05 -3.45 3.39
N ILE A 48 -12.06 -2.76 2.84
CA ILE A 48 -10.73 -2.62 3.43
C ILE A 48 -10.50 -1.16 3.82
N GLN A 49 -9.62 -0.93 4.80
CA GLN A 49 -9.15 0.42 5.09
C GLN A 49 -7.83 0.66 4.37
N ARG A 50 -7.69 1.85 3.81
CA ARG A 50 -6.51 2.28 3.05
C ARG A 50 -5.96 3.56 3.68
N HIS A 51 -4.64 3.60 3.79
CA HIS A 51 -3.94 4.78 4.28
C HIS A 51 -2.66 5.02 3.47
N VAL A 52 -2.38 6.28 3.19
CA VAL A 52 -1.17 6.74 2.50
C VAL A 52 -0.57 7.85 3.33
N GLU A 53 0.69 7.69 3.71
CA GLU A 53 1.47 8.76 4.33
C GLU A 53 2.37 9.37 3.26
N LEU A 54 2.39 10.69 3.18
CA LEU A 54 3.28 11.42 2.30
C LEU A 54 4.44 12.01 3.08
N ALA A 55 5.61 12.03 2.45
CA ALA A 55 6.70 12.85 2.90
C ALA A 55 6.33 14.33 2.80
N GLU A 56 6.98 15.15 3.60
CA GLU A 56 6.89 16.60 3.48
C GLU A 56 7.53 17.07 2.18
N SER A 57 7.02 18.16 1.61
CA SER A 57 7.75 18.87 0.57
C SER A 57 8.76 19.81 1.21
N GLY A 58 10.03 19.67 0.83
CA GLY A 58 11.08 20.55 1.32
C GLY A 58 10.91 21.98 0.82
N PHE A 59 11.22 22.96 1.67
CA PHE A 59 11.37 24.36 1.25
C PHE A 59 12.47 24.49 0.16
N PRO A 60 12.29 25.31 -0.89
CA PRO A 60 11.18 26.25 -1.15
C PRO A 60 10.02 25.68 -1.98
N VAL A 61 10.00 24.38 -2.23
CA VAL A 61 9.04 23.75 -3.16
C VAL A 61 7.74 23.43 -2.42
N GLN A 62 6.72 24.26 -2.58
CA GLN A 62 5.36 23.95 -2.12
C GLN A 62 4.68 22.97 -3.08
N ARG A 63 5.09 21.70 -3.07
CA ARG A 63 4.40 20.61 -3.77
C ARG A 63 3.92 19.59 -2.73
N ARG A 64 3.21 18.55 -3.14
CA ARG A 64 3.04 17.38 -2.26
C ARG A 64 4.30 16.52 -2.33
N GLY A 65 4.74 15.97 -1.20
CA GLY A 65 5.88 15.07 -1.19
C GLY A 65 5.58 13.73 -1.85
N PHE A 66 6.61 12.88 -1.90
CA PHE A 66 6.48 11.52 -2.40
C PHE A 66 5.69 10.66 -1.40
N ASN A 67 5.11 9.57 -1.89
CA ASN A 67 4.39 8.63 -1.05
C ASN A 67 5.43 7.91 -0.19
N LYS A 68 5.34 8.04 1.13
CA LYS A 68 6.29 7.48 2.08
C LYS A 68 5.93 6.04 2.42
N TYR A 69 4.65 5.78 2.72
CA TYR A 69 4.12 4.45 2.99
C TYR A 69 2.72 4.25 2.38
N TYR A 70 2.41 2.99 2.08
CA TYR A 70 1.06 2.53 1.78
C TYR A 70 0.61 1.49 2.80
N GLU A 71 -0.61 1.64 3.29
CA GLU A 71 -1.19 0.75 4.29
C GLU A 71 -2.53 0.20 3.82
N ILE A 72 -2.75 -1.11 4.02
CA ILE A 72 -4.04 -1.79 3.86
C ILE A 72 -4.35 -2.54 5.15
N CYS A 73 -5.60 -2.43 5.60
CA CYS A 73 -6.09 -3.13 6.77
C CYS A 73 -7.35 -3.91 6.43
N TYR A 74 -7.40 -5.16 6.86
CA TYR A 74 -8.61 -5.98 6.82
C TYR A 74 -8.78 -6.72 8.16
N PRO A 75 -9.41 -6.06 9.15
CA PRO A 75 -9.56 -6.59 10.50
C PRO A 75 -10.18 -7.99 10.62
N PRO A 76 -11.16 -8.41 9.79
CA PRO A 76 -11.75 -9.76 9.90
C PRO A 76 -10.75 -10.91 9.79
N MET A 77 -9.60 -10.70 9.13
CA MET A 77 -8.51 -11.69 9.03
C MET A 77 -7.24 -11.26 9.78
N GLY A 78 -7.31 -10.17 10.56
CA GLY A 78 -6.15 -9.59 11.23
C GLY A 78 -5.06 -9.10 10.27
N ILE A 79 -5.42 -8.79 9.02
CA ILE A 79 -4.46 -8.39 7.99
C ILE A 79 -4.05 -6.94 8.19
N HIS A 80 -2.74 -6.73 8.18
CA HIS A 80 -2.11 -5.41 8.07
C HIS A 80 -0.98 -5.50 7.06
N TRP A 81 -1.11 -4.75 5.97
CA TRP A 81 -0.06 -4.53 4.99
C TRP A 81 0.48 -3.12 5.20
N LYS A 82 1.79 -2.97 5.30
CA LYS A 82 2.46 -1.67 5.31
C LYS A 82 3.74 -1.75 4.49
N SER A 83 3.76 -1.07 3.35
CA SER A 83 4.90 -1.06 2.43
C SER A 83 5.52 0.32 2.31
N ARG A 84 6.81 0.33 1.95
CA ARG A 84 7.54 1.54 1.55
C ARG A 84 6.92 2.17 0.31
N GLY A 85 7.11 3.48 0.17
CA GLY A 85 6.80 4.23 -1.05
C GLY A 85 7.35 3.57 -2.30
N GLY A 86 6.61 3.66 -3.40
CA GLY A 86 6.90 2.96 -4.67
C GLY A 86 6.19 1.61 -4.80
N TYR A 87 5.96 0.90 -3.69
CA TYR A 87 5.34 -0.43 -3.70
C TYR A 87 3.83 -0.38 -3.36
N GLN A 88 3.02 0.20 -4.25
CA GLN A 88 1.57 0.34 -4.07
C GLN A 88 0.83 -0.91 -4.56
N PRO A 89 0.09 -1.63 -3.70
CA PRO A 89 -0.69 -2.77 -4.17
C PRO A 89 -1.88 -2.34 -5.05
N ASP A 90 -2.16 -3.14 -6.08
CA ASP A 90 -3.22 -2.94 -7.08
C ASP A 90 -4.25 -4.10 -7.12
N ILE A 91 -3.91 -5.28 -6.57
CA ILE A 91 -4.81 -6.42 -6.36
C ILE A 91 -4.75 -6.88 -4.90
N PHE A 92 -5.93 -7.08 -4.32
CA PHE A 92 -6.11 -7.83 -3.08
C PHE A 92 -7.23 -8.86 -3.26
N ASP A 93 -6.93 -10.14 -3.03
CA ASP A 93 -7.93 -11.20 -3.20
C ASP A 93 -7.92 -12.17 -2.02
N ILE A 94 -9.03 -12.88 -1.79
CA ILE A 94 -9.12 -13.92 -0.77
C ILE A 94 -9.63 -15.18 -1.44
N VAL A 95 -8.80 -16.22 -1.47
CA VAL A 95 -9.10 -17.50 -2.09
C VAL A 95 -8.82 -18.59 -1.07
N GLU A 96 -9.84 -19.42 -0.80
CA GLU A 96 -9.74 -20.55 0.13
C GLU A 96 -9.25 -20.13 1.54
N GLY A 97 -9.69 -18.95 2.01
CA GLY A 97 -9.33 -18.42 3.33
C GLY A 97 -7.92 -17.82 3.44
N LYS A 98 -7.15 -17.76 2.34
CA LYS A 98 -5.87 -17.07 2.29
C LYS A 98 -6.01 -15.77 1.52
N ALA A 99 -5.37 -14.71 2.01
CA ALA A 99 -5.34 -13.44 1.30
C ALA A 99 -4.09 -13.31 0.44
N TYR A 100 -4.24 -12.76 -0.75
CA TYR A 100 -3.19 -12.59 -1.73
C TYR A 100 -3.05 -11.12 -2.10
N MET A 101 -1.81 -10.66 -2.30
CA MET A 101 -1.49 -9.29 -2.68
C MET A 101 -0.60 -9.27 -3.92
N HIS A 102 -0.99 -8.47 -4.91
CA HIS A 102 -0.13 -8.13 -6.04
C HIS A 102 0.42 -6.73 -5.85
N VAL A 103 1.71 -6.55 -6.14
CA VAL A 103 2.35 -5.23 -6.12
C VAL A 103 3.14 -5.04 -7.42
N PRO A 104 2.75 -4.09 -8.28
CA PRO A 104 3.47 -3.79 -9.49
C PRO A 104 4.85 -3.18 -9.17
N VAL A 105 5.82 -3.48 -10.02
CA VAL A 105 7.14 -2.88 -10.06
C VAL A 105 7.12 -1.83 -11.16
N THR A 106 7.08 -0.57 -10.78
CA THR A 106 6.77 0.56 -11.67
C THR A 106 8.00 1.33 -12.12
N SER A 107 9.14 1.14 -11.47
CA SER A 107 10.40 1.80 -11.80
C SER A 107 11.57 0.84 -12.01
N GLN A 108 12.58 1.30 -12.75
CA GLN A 108 13.82 0.54 -12.94
C GLN A 108 14.56 0.32 -11.60
N ALA A 109 14.51 1.30 -10.70
CA ALA A 109 15.12 1.19 -9.38
C ALA A 109 14.47 0.07 -8.56
N GLU A 110 13.14 0.08 -8.43
CA GLU A 110 12.38 -1.00 -7.77
C GLU A 110 12.71 -2.36 -8.40
N CYS A 111 12.85 -2.40 -9.72
CA CYS A 111 13.21 -3.65 -10.38
C CYS A 111 14.58 -4.20 -9.96
N TYR A 112 15.59 -3.34 -9.84
CA TYR A 112 16.91 -3.75 -9.35
C TYR A 112 16.85 -4.16 -7.87
N GLU A 113 16.13 -3.39 -7.04
CA GLU A 113 15.94 -3.70 -5.61
C GLU A 113 15.23 -5.05 -5.40
N GLN A 114 14.35 -5.44 -6.32
CA GLN A 114 13.61 -6.70 -6.25
C GLN A 114 14.29 -7.87 -6.98
N GLY A 115 15.56 -7.72 -7.37
CA GLY A 115 16.33 -8.79 -8.01
C GLY A 115 15.91 -9.08 -9.45
N SER A 116 15.26 -8.11 -10.12
CA SER A 116 14.69 -8.25 -11.46
C SER A 116 13.68 -9.39 -11.55
N PRO A 117 12.48 -9.24 -10.93
CA PRO A 117 11.45 -10.27 -10.95
C PRO A 117 11.12 -10.73 -12.37
N GLU A 118 10.64 -11.96 -12.50
CA GLU A 118 10.24 -12.51 -13.79
C GLU A 118 9.11 -11.70 -14.44
N THR A 119 8.17 -11.23 -13.64
CA THR A 119 7.08 -10.37 -14.07
C THR A 119 7.36 -8.92 -13.69
N GLY A 120 6.54 -7.99 -14.20
CA GLY A 120 6.54 -6.59 -13.76
C GLY A 120 5.91 -6.39 -12.37
N ALA A 121 5.91 -7.41 -11.51
CA ALA A 121 5.25 -7.40 -10.22
C ALA A 121 5.90 -8.39 -9.23
N ILE A 122 5.50 -8.25 -7.97
CA ILE A 122 5.84 -9.17 -6.88
C ILE A 122 4.55 -9.56 -6.15
N TYR A 123 4.54 -10.78 -5.59
CA TYR A 123 3.33 -11.43 -5.11
C TYR A 123 3.52 -11.88 -3.67
N PHE A 124 2.45 -11.79 -2.88
CA PHE A 124 2.47 -12.19 -1.48
C PHE A 124 1.20 -12.95 -1.10
N VAL A 125 1.34 -13.85 -0.14
CA VAL A 125 0.23 -14.51 0.56
C VAL A 125 0.28 -14.18 2.04
N TRP A 126 -0.88 -13.96 2.64
CA TRP A 126 -1.05 -13.86 4.09
C TRP A 126 -1.38 -15.24 4.64
N GLU A 127 -0.45 -15.80 5.41
CA GLU A 127 -0.58 -17.11 6.03
C GLU A 127 0.10 -17.10 7.40
N ASN A 128 -0.49 -17.77 8.39
CA ASN A 128 0.06 -17.80 9.76
C ASN A 128 0.34 -16.40 10.35
N SER A 129 -0.55 -15.45 10.07
CA SER A 129 -0.46 -14.05 10.52
C SER A 129 0.78 -13.30 10.01
N GLN A 130 1.32 -13.71 8.87
CA GLN A 130 2.48 -13.07 8.25
C GLN A 130 2.33 -13.01 6.73
N TRP A 131 2.90 -11.97 6.12
CA TRP A 131 3.04 -11.88 4.68
C TRP A 131 4.27 -12.66 4.25
N ARG A 132 4.09 -13.57 3.29
CA ARG A 132 5.16 -14.34 2.67
C ARG A 132 5.17 -14.07 1.17
N ARG A 133 6.35 -13.79 0.63
CA ARG A 133 6.54 -13.67 -0.82
C ARG A 133 6.30 -15.04 -1.48
N ILE A 134 5.61 -15.03 -2.62
CA ILE A 134 5.31 -16.21 -3.43
C ILE A 134 5.74 -15.98 -4.87
N GLU A 135 5.83 -17.06 -5.63
CA GLU A 135 6.05 -16.99 -7.07
C GLU A 135 4.76 -16.60 -7.83
N HIS A 136 4.91 -16.20 -9.09
CA HIS A 136 3.78 -15.76 -9.91
C HIS A 136 2.73 -16.86 -10.12
N ASP A 137 3.16 -18.10 -10.30
CA ASP A 137 2.31 -19.27 -10.57
C ASP A 137 1.48 -19.70 -9.35
N GLU A 138 1.91 -19.33 -8.14
CA GLU A 138 1.15 -19.49 -6.90
C GLU A 138 0.03 -18.45 -6.74
N PHE A 139 0.08 -17.32 -7.46
CA PHE A 139 -0.92 -16.26 -7.33
C PHE A 139 -2.25 -16.65 -8.00
N PRO A 140 -3.43 -16.40 -7.40
CA PRO A 140 -4.67 -16.92 -7.94
C PRO A 140 -5.00 -16.35 -9.32
N ALA A 141 -5.13 -17.24 -10.31
CA ALA A 141 -5.29 -16.85 -11.72
C ALA A 141 -6.61 -16.12 -12.06
N ARG A 142 -7.57 -16.10 -11.12
CA ARG A 142 -8.86 -15.40 -11.25
C ARG A 142 -8.86 -14.04 -10.54
N SER A 143 -7.78 -13.67 -9.86
CA SER A 143 -7.71 -12.38 -9.17
C SER A 143 -7.66 -11.22 -10.16
N GLU A 144 -8.18 -10.09 -9.70
CA GLU A 144 -8.59 -8.98 -10.53
C GLU A 144 -8.08 -7.66 -9.91
N TRP A 145 -7.49 -6.74 -10.70
CA TRP A 145 -7.25 -5.32 -10.35
C TRP A 145 -8.49 -4.69 -9.73
N ASN A 146 -8.47 -4.58 -8.41
CA ASN A 146 -9.63 -4.21 -7.62
C ASN A 146 -9.32 -3.14 -6.58
N LEU A 147 -8.07 -2.67 -6.50
CA LEU A 147 -7.67 -1.55 -5.65
C LEU A 147 -7.55 -0.24 -6.45
N LEU A 148 -7.89 0.88 -5.81
CA LEU A 148 -7.75 2.20 -6.39
C LEU A 148 -6.27 2.53 -6.62
N MET A 149 -5.92 2.86 -7.87
CA MET A 149 -4.55 3.21 -8.25
C MET A 149 -4.23 4.70 -8.09
N SER A 150 -5.17 5.58 -8.42
CA SER A 150 -4.98 7.03 -8.30
C SER A 150 -5.36 7.52 -6.90
N ILE A 151 -4.45 7.26 -5.96
CA ILE A 151 -4.66 7.48 -4.52
C ILE A 151 -4.27 8.87 -4.02
N LYS A 152 -3.64 9.69 -4.87
CA LYS A 152 -3.16 11.02 -4.54
C LYS A 152 -3.54 12.01 -5.64
N ALA A 153 -4.30 13.05 -5.31
CA ALA A 153 -4.59 14.15 -6.20
C ALA A 153 -3.36 15.06 -6.39
N ALA A 154 -3.33 15.76 -7.53
CA ALA A 154 -2.34 16.79 -7.80
C ALA A 154 -2.39 17.91 -6.76
N HIS A 155 -1.27 18.62 -6.61
CA HIS A 155 -1.19 19.77 -5.72
C HIS A 155 -2.25 20.84 -6.07
N GLY A 156 -2.89 21.43 -5.07
CA GLY A 156 -4.02 22.36 -5.22
C GLY A 156 -5.38 21.68 -5.43
N HIS A 157 -5.39 20.35 -5.54
CA HIS A 157 -6.59 19.53 -5.70
C HIS A 157 -6.73 18.49 -4.58
N GLU A 158 -6.14 18.72 -3.41
CA GLU A 158 -6.15 17.81 -2.25
C GLU A 158 -7.58 17.45 -1.81
N LYS A 159 -8.56 18.33 -2.05
CA LYS A 159 -9.99 18.03 -1.85
C LYS A 159 -10.53 16.89 -2.73
N ASN A 160 -9.78 16.43 -3.73
CA ASN A 160 -10.14 15.30 -4.58
C ASN A 160 -9.45 14.00 -4.13
N ASP A 161 -8.63 14.04 -3.08
CA ASP A 161 -8.07 12.83 -2.48
C ASP A 161 -9.20 11.87 -2.05
N PRO A 162 -8.96 10.55 -2.15
CA PRO A 162 -9.88 9.56 -1.59
C PRO A 162 -10.17 9.84 -0.11
N ARG A 163 -11.45 9.83 0.25
CA ARG A 163 -11.92 10.02 1.63
C ARG A 163 -13.25 9.30 1.82
N GLY A 164 -13.57 8.95 3.06
CA GLY A 164 -14.80 8.22 3.37
C GLY A 164 -14.80 6.83 2.74
N ILE A 165 -15.97 6.38 2.29
CA ILE A 165 -16.11 5.11 1.56
C ILE A 165 -15.97 5.39 0.07
N ILE A 166 -15.13 4.60 -0.60
CA ILE A 166 -15.00 4.52 -2.05
C ILE A 166 -15.66 3.22 -2.49
N SER A 167 -16.87 3.32 -3.03
CA SER A 167 -17.62 2.18 -3.55
C SER A 167 -17.05 1.65 -4.86
N LEU A 168 -17.52 0.48 -5.31
CA LEU A 168 -17.21 -0.01 -6.65
C LEU A 168 -17.68 0.99 -7.74
N GLU A 169 -18.85 1.60 -7.57
CA GLU A 169 -19.40 2.61 -8.49
C GLU A 169 -18.53 3.88 -8.54
N ASP A 170 -18.08 4.37 -7.37
CA ASP A 170 -17.17 5.53 -7.31
C ASP A 170 -15.89 5.30 -8.10
N LYS A 171 -15.36 4.07 -8.08
CA LYS A 171 -14.17 3.71 -8.85
C LYS A 171 -14.42 3.75 -10.35
N GLU A 172 -15.59 3.34 -10.81
CA GLU A 172 -15.96 3.44 -12.22
C GLU A 172 -16.08 4.89 -12.72
N LEU A 173 -16.52 5.80 -11.85
CA LEU A 173 -16.66 7.23 -12.12
C LEU A 173 -15.33 7.97 -12.07
N ARG A 174 -14.39 7.53 -11.22
CA ARG A 174 -13.00 8.04 -11.15
C ARG A 174 -12.19 7.51 -12.33
N GLN A 175 -12.62 7.83 -13.54
CA GLN A 175 -11.95 7.46 -14.79
C GLN A 175 -10.55 8.08 -14.83
N THR A 176 -9.56 7.30 -14.43
CA THR A 176 -8.15 7.62 -14.68
C THR A 176 -7.72 6.95 -15.98
N SER A 177 -6.64 7.44 -16.60
CA SER A 177 -6.02 6.77 -17.74
C SER A 177 -5.69 5.30 -17.41
N ALA A 178 -5.37 4.99 -16.14
CA ALA A 178 -5.15 3.62 -15.67
C ALA A 178 -6.41 2.75 -15.69
N LEU A 179 -7.58 3.28 -15.28
CA LEU A 179 -8.86 2.55 -15.39
C LEU A 179 -9.30 2.42 -16.87
N LEU A 180 -9.01 3.42 -17.70
CA LEU A 180 -9.26 3.36 -19.13
C LEU A 180 -8.33 2.35 -19.81
N GLU A 181 -7.08 2.25 -19.39
CA GLU A 181 -6.16 1.17 -19.79
C GLU A 181 -6.68 -0.19 -19.31
N GLN A 182 -7.16 -0.30 -18.06
CA GLN A 182 -7.82 -1.51 -17.55
C GLN A 182 -9.01 -1.93 -18.42
N LYS A 183 -9.89 -0.97 -18.79
CA LYS A 183 -11.02 -1.24 -19.70
C LYS A 183 -10.58 -1.57 -21.13
N ARG A 184 -9.51 -0.93 -21.62
CA ARG A 184 -9.00 -1.04 -23.00
C ARG A 184 -8.25 -2.33 -23.26
N PHE A 185 -7.39 -2.72 -22.34
CA PHE A 185 -6.71 -4.00 -22.43
C PHE A 185 -7.64 -5.14 -22.01
N GLY A 186 -8.77 -4.84 -21.36
CA GLY A 186 -9.63 -5.85 -20.78
C GLY A 186 -8.92 -6.55 -19.62
N TRP A 187 -9.61 -7.48 -18.98
CA TRP A 187 -9.04 -8.41 -18.00
C TRP A 187 -8.02 -9.35 -18.66
N ILE A 188 -6.91 -8.83 -19.17
CA ILE A 188 -5.79 -9.66 -19.59
C ILE A 188 -5.08 -10.04 -18.30
N ARG A 189 -5.16 -11.33 -17.97
CA ARG A 189 -4.39 -11.91 -16.88
C ARG A 189 -2.94 -11.43 -16.98
N VAL A 190 -2.33 -11.15 -15.83
CA VAL A 190 -0.89 -10.85 -15.76
C VAL A 190 -0.06 -11.96 -16.44
N ASN A 191 -0.55 -13.21 -16.43
CA ASN A 191 0.12 -14.30 -17.15
C ASN A 191 0.09 -14.17 -18.69
N GLU A 192 -0.90 -13.51 -19.29
CA GLU A 192 -1.05 -13.39 -20.76
C GLU A 192 -0.31 -12.18 -21.34
N SER A 193 -0.13 -11.12 -20.54
CA SER A 193 0.63 -9.94 -20.97
C SER A 193 2.16 -10.14 -20.90
N TYR A 194 2.64 -11.06 -20.06
CA TYR A 194 4.08 -11.29 -19.86
C TYR A 194 4.62 -12.65 -20.36
N ALA A 195 3.79 -13.68 -20.63
CA ALA A 195 4.23 -15.00 -21.11
C ALA A 195 4.77 -15.05 -22.55
N ARG A 196 5.21 -13.93 -23.13
CA ARG A 196 5.79 -13.84 -24.47
C ARG A 196 7.13 -13.12 -24.47
N ARG A 197 8.11 -13.58 -23.68
CA ARG A 197 9.46 -12.99 -23.68
C ARG A 197 10.58 -14.02 -23.61
N ASP A 198 10.51 -15.02 -24.48
CA ASP A 198 11.69 -15.80 -24.86
C ASP A 198 12.59 -14.96 -25.77
N GLY A 199 13.55 -14.27 -25.15
CA GLY A 199 14.65 -13.61 -25.83
C GLY A 199 14.81 -12.13 -25.47
N CYS A 200 16.04 -11.74 -25.12
CA CYS A 200 16.52 -10.37 -25.03
C CYS A 200 16.46 -9.67 -26.40
N LYS A 201 15.27 -9.37 -26.91
CA LYS A 201 15.09 -8.46 -28.04
C LYS A 201 14.39 -7.19 -27.55
N PRO A 202 15.09 -6.04 -27.53
CA PRO A 202 14.45 -4.75 -27.26
C PRO A 202 13.56 -4.43 -28.45
N TYR A 203 12.26 -4.72 -28.35
CA TYR A 203 11.28 -4.30 -29.34
C TYR A 203 10.04 -3.75 -28.64
N GLY A 204 9.71 -2.50 -28.97
CA GLY A 204 8.43 -1.86 -28.66
C GLY A 204 8.43 -1.04 -27.38
N LYS A 205 7.85 0.16 -27.46
CA LYS A 205 7.73 1.20 -26.43
C LYS A 205 6.83 0.79 -25.25
N GLY A 206 7.12 -0.32 -24.58
CA GLY A 206 6.53 -0.70 -23.31
C GLY A 206 7.55 -0.48 -22.19
N PRO A 207 7.13 -0.01 -21.00
CA PRO A 207 8.01 0.22 -19.86
C PRO A 207 8.42 -1.11 -19.20
N SER A 208 9.16 -1.96 -19.92
CA SER A 208 9.67 -3.22 -19.35
C SER A 208 11.08 -3.05 -18.80
N TRP A 209 11.24 -2.08 -17.92
CA TRP A 209 12.50 -1.74 -17.27
C TRP A 209 13.19 -2.98 -16.65
N CYS A 210 12.40 -3.97 -16.23
CA CYS A 210 12.89 -5.24 -15.71
C CYS A 210 13.49 -6.21 -16.74
N ALA A 211 12.95 -6.24 -17.96
CA ALA A 211 13.50 -7.11 -19.00
C ALA A 211 14.88 -6.62 -19.44
N ASP A 212 15.05 -5.30 -19.55
CA ASP A 212 16.34 -4.69 -19.91
C ASP A 212 17.38 -4.91 -18.80
N ALA A 213 16.98 -4.81 -17.52
CA ALA A 213 17.83 -5.07 -16.35
C ALA A 213 18.37 -6.52 -16.30
N LYS A 214 17.62 -7.51 -16.80
CA LYS A 214 18.11 -8.89 -16.93
C LYS A 214 19.18 -9.03 -18.02
N CYS A 215 19.08 -8.25 -19.10
CA CYS A 215 19.96 -8.34 -20.27
C CYS A 215 21.28 -7.57 -20.08
N THR A 216 21.32 -6.53 -19.25
CA THR A 216 22.58 -5.94 -18.79
C THR A 216 23.22 -6.83 -17.72
N ARG A 217 24.34 -7.48 -18.07
CA ARG A 217 25.21 -8.20 -17.10
C ARG A 217 25.78 -7.19 -16.09
N LEU A 218 25.03 -6.89 -15.05
CA LEU A 218 25.48 -6.05 -13.95
C LEU A 218 26.09 -6.98 -12.88
N ARG A 219 27.40 -6.81 -12.69
CA ARG A 219 28.24 -7.50 -11.69
C ARG A 219 27.87 -7.15 -10.24
N ASP A 220 26.93 -6.23 -10.02
CA ASP A 220 26.63 -5.64 -8.72
C ASP A 220 25.15 -5.82 -8.33
N ARG A 221 24.54 -6.96 -8.67
CA ARG A 221 23.18 -7.26 -8.16
C ARG A 221 23.23 -7.37 -6.63
N PRO A 222 22.25 -6.79 -5.90
CA PRO A 222 22.08 -7.14 -4.51
C PRO A 222 21.88 -8.65 -4.41
N ALA A 223 22.55 -9.28 -3.44
CA ALA A 223 22.50 -10.74 -3.28
C ALA A 223 21.09 -11.24 -2.98
N GLU A 224 20.24 -10.39 -2.38
CA GLU A 224 18.88 -10.70 -1.99
C GLU A 224 17.93 -9.51 -2.27
N PRO A 225 16.65 -9.78 -2.64
CA PRO A 225 15.65 -8.74 -2.78
C PRO A 225 15.46 -7.92 -1.50
N ILE A 226 15.30 -6.61 -1.64
CA ILE A 226 15.04 -5.73 -0.49
C ILE A 226 13.62 -5.98 0.04
N ASP A 227 13.50 -6.06 1.36
CA ASP A 227 12.20 -6.11 2.04
C ASP A 227 11.44 -4.79 1.81
N ILE A 228 10.22 -4.93 1.31
CA ILE A 228 9.32 -3.80 1.04
C ILE A 228 8.50 -3.45 2.27
N PHE A 229 8.40 -4.35 3.26
CA PHE A 229 7.59 -4.14 4.45
C PHE A 229 8.27 -3.12 5.35
N TYR A 230 7.45 -2.24 5.91
CA TYR A 230 7.90 -1.26 6.87
C TYR A 230 7.38 -1.63 8.25
N THR A 231 8.30 -2.01 9.14
CA THR A 231 7.98 -2.33 10.53
C THR A 231 8.13 -1.08 11.39
N ASP A 232 7.02 -0.45 11.74
CA ASP A 232 6.98 0.46 12.89
C ASP A 232 5.90 0.04 13.88
N SER A 233 5.97 0.59 15.08
CA SER A 233 4.97 0.34 16.13
C SER A 233 3.64 1.07 15.89
N SER A 234 3.57 1.95 14.88
CA SER A 234 2.37 2.72 14.57
C SER A 234 1.50 1.97 13.57
N ASN A 235 0.73 1.01 14.08
CA ASN A 235 -0.38 0.43 13.33
C ASN A 235 -1.52 1.46 13.25
N THR A 236 -1.76 2.04 12.07
CA THR A 236 -2.84 3.04 11.92
C THR A 236 -4.21 2.41 11.65
N CYS A 237 -4.29 1.09 11.44
CA CYS A 237 -5.52 0.33 11.19
C CYS A 237 -6.53 0.31 12.34
N LEU A 238 -6.14 0.82 13.52
CA LEU A 238 -6.94 0.74 14.76
C LEU A 238 -7.48 2.11 15.22
N ARG A 239 -7.39 3.15 14.38
CA ARG A 239 -7.82 4.51 14.72
C ARG A 239 -9.04 4.97 13.96
#